data_AF-A0A6B3HIX5-F1
#
_entry.id   AF-A0A6B3HIX5-F1
#
_cell.length_a   1.000
_cell.length_b   1.000
_cell.length_c   1.000
_cell.angle_alpha   90.00
_cell.angle_beta   90.00
_cell.angle_gamma   90.00
#
_symmetry.space_group_name_H-M   'P 1'
#
loop_
_entity.id
_entity.type
_entity.pdbx_description
1 polymer ?
#
loop_
_entity_poly.entity_id
_entity_poly.type
_entity_poly.pdbx_seq_one_letter_code
_entity_poly.pdbx_strand_id
1 'polypeptide(L)'
;MFFRWDWLQPVLTAPIVPTLGPVHPDTLSVGLFEDVLRAADAGGFLPYDKDRRWGGEKDERVLREDVVHQRERTLIPTLIRRGRGAVKIFAFGFPDSVVDEATELAAKLAARHDVVNARVVRPLGAGTAHPRGTRIQLKDFTTNACPAPDGQVLPVTDWPTAVQETFAPFAETMAGDGLVFLHTQMQAGQCGPVLATVIEDHVVGAIGPMDVRPDAIGRPQLMPQYFAVL
;
A
#
# COMPACT_ATOMS: atom_id res chain seq x y z
N MET A 1 8.74 12.00 -21.92
CA MET A 1 7.64 11.12 -21.51
C MET A 1 8.12 9.69 -21.69
N PHE A 2 8.24 8.89 -20.63
CA PHE A 2 8.80 7.54 -20.69
C PHE A 2 7.74 6.51 -21.13
N PHE A 3 6.52 6.65 -20.60
CA PHE A 3 5.42 5.73 -20.88
C PHE A 3 4.51 6.27 -21.99
N ARG A 4 4.00 5.35 -22.81
CA ARG A 4 2.92 5.56 -23.76
C ARG A 4 1.61 5.10 -23.14
N TRP A 5 0.68 6.03 -22.94
CA TRP A 5 -0.61 5.73 -22.32
C TRP A 5 -1.44 4.75 -23.15
N ASP A 6 -1.39 4.87 -24.49
CA ASP A 6 -2.08 3.96 -25.41
C ASP A 6 -1.58 2.51 -25.34
N TRP A 7 -0.40 2.28 -24.76
CA TRP A 7 0.16 0.94 -24.52
C TRP A 7 -0.12 0.46 -23.10
N LEU A 8 -0.05 1.35 -22.11
CA LEU A 8 -0.21 1.00 -20.70
C LEU A 8 -1.69 0.82 -20.31
N GLN A 9 -2.56 1.74 -20.71
CA GLN A 9 -3.97 1.76 -20.31
C GLN A 9 -4.71 0.44 -20.60
N PRO A 10 -4.55 -0.21 -21.77
CA PRO A 10 -5.23 -1.47 -22.05
C PRO A 10 -4.83 -2.64 -21.13
N VAL A 11 -3.64 -2.57 -20.52
CA VAL A 11 -3.10 -3.64 -19.66
C VAL A 11 -3.19 -3.34 -18.16
N LEU A 12 -3.76 -2.18 -17.78
CA LEU A 12 -4.04 -1.82 -16.39
C LEU A 12 -5.36 -2.45 -15.92
N THR A 13 -5.29 -3.67 -15.41
CA THR A 13 -6.49 -4.42 -14.97
C THR A 13 -6.93 -4.10 -13.54
N ALA A 14 -6.08 -3.49 -12.72
CA ALA A 14 -6.42 -3.04 -11.37
C ALA A 14 -5.68 -1.73 -11.04
N PRO A 15 -6.23 -0.88 -10.16
CA PRO A 15 -5.68 0.44 -9.87
C PRO A 15 -4.57 0.36 -8.83
N ILE A 16 -3.43 -0.19 -9.23
CA ILE A 16 -2.22 -0.31 -8.41
C ILE A 16 -1.05 0.29 -9.15
N VAL A 17 -0.29 1.13 -8.44
CA VAL A 17 0.89 1.81 -8.98
C VAL A 17 2.12 1.37 -8.18
N PRO A 18 3.25 1.05 -8.84
CA PRO A 18 4.48 0.65 -8.16
C PRO A 18 4.89 1.67 -7.09
N THR A 19 5.36 1.17 -5.95
CA THR A 19 5.79 1.96 -4.77
C THR A 19 4.72 2.80 -4.06
N LEU A 20 3.54 3.02 -4.65
CA LEU A 20 2.40 3.71 -4.03
C LEU A 20 1.34 2.72 -3.52
N GLY A 21 1.21 1.57 -4.20
CA GLY A 21 0.18 0.59 -3.92
C GLY A 21 -1.15 0.94 -4.60
N PRO A 22 -2.29 0.49 -4.05
CA PRO A 22 -3.62 0.80 -4.58
C PRO A 22 -3.91 2.31 -4.58
N VAL A 23 -4.52 2.79 -5.66
CA VAL A 23 -4.94 4.19 -5.84
C VAL A 23 -6.38 4.26 -6.33
N HIS A 24 -6.99 5.45 -6.29
CA HIS A 24 -8.32 5.64 -6.89
C HIS A 24 -8.24 5.52 -8.43
N PRO A 25 -9.19 4.84 -9.12
CA PRO A 25 -9.13 4.65 -10.57
C PRO A 25 -8.97 5.94 -11.38
N ASP A 26 -9.67 7.01 -11.00
CA ASP A 26 -9.57 8.33 -11.65
C ASP A 26 -8.17 8.97 -11.59
N THR A 27 -7.30 8.51 -10.69
CA THR A 27 -5.91 8.99 -10.59
C THR A 27 -4.99 8.32 -11.60
N LEU A 28 -5.39 7.15 -12.14
CA LEU A 28 -4.58 6.40 -13.08
C LEU A 28 -4.40 7.21 -14.35
N SER A 29 -3.18 7.66 -14.53
CA SER A 29 -2.75 8.41 -15.69
C SER A 29 -1.29 8.09 -15.94
N VAL A 30 -0.84 8.37 -17.16
CA VAL A 30 0.58 8.30 -17.48
C VAL A 30 1.43 9.19 -16.56
N GLY A 31 0.92 10.36 -16.17
CA GLY A 31 1.61 11.28 -15.26
C GLY A 31 1.91 10.65 -13.91
N LEU A 32 0.98 9.87 -13.35
CA LEU A 32 1.17 9.18 -12.07
C LEU A 32 2.31 8.14 -12.13
N PHE A 33 2.44 7.41 -13.25
CA PHE A 33 3.55 6.48 -13.44
C PHE A 33 4.88 7.21 -13.64
N GLU A 34 4.88 8.34 -14.35
CA GLU A 34 6.07 9.17 -14.53
C GLU A 34 6.53 9.84 -13.23
N ASP A 35 5.59 10.22 -12.38
CA ASP A 35 5.87 10.75 -11.05
C ASP A 35 6.65 9.72 -10.21
N VAL A 36 6.27 8.45 -10.27
CA VAL A 36 7.00 7.37 -9.59
C VAL A 36 8.42 7.21 -10.14
N LEU A 37 8.62 7.31 -11.46
CA LEU A 37 9.98 7.27 -12.02
C LEU A 37 10.81 8.48 -11.55
N ARG A 38 10.22 9.67 -11.54
CA ARG A 38 10.89 10.89 -11.07
C ARG A 38 11.22 10.82 -9.58
N ALA A 39 10.33 10.24 -8.78
CA ALA A 39 10.56 10.02 -7.35
C ALA A 39 11.71 9.02 -7.10
N ALA A 40 11.85 8.00 -7.94
CA ALA A 40 12.98 7.09 -7.89
C ALA A 40 14.32 7.80 -8.16
N ASP A 41 14.35 8.68 -9.17
CA ASP A 41 15.54 9.49 -9.53
C ASP A 41 15.89 10.49 -8.41
N ALA A 42 14.88 11.14 -7.82
CA ALA A 42 15.06 12.08 -6.71
C ALA A 42 15.32 11.41 -5.35
N GLY A 43 15.07 10.10 -5.24
CA GLY A 43 15.28 9.32 -4.01
C GLY A 43 14.28 9.60 -2.88
N GLY A 44 13.12 10.19 -3.18
CA GLY A 44 12.18 10.71 -2.17
C GLY A 44 10.75 10.20 -2.31
N PHE A 45 9.90 10.66 -1.40
CA PHE A 45 8.45 10.43 -1.45
C PHE A 45 7.77 11.39 -2.42
N LEU A 46 6.69 10.92 -3.05
CA LEU A 46 5.74 11.81 -3.70
C LEU A 46 4.91 12.56 -2.63
N PRO A 47 4.36 13.75 -2.94
CA PRO A 47 3.56 14.51 -1.98
C PRO A 47 2.38 13.73 -1.39
N TYR A 48 1.78 12.86 -2.20
CA TYR A 48 0.62 12.00 -1.91
C TYR A 48 1.03 10.55 -1.57
N ASP A 49 2.29 10.29 -1.27
CA ASP A 49 2.74 8.97 -0.83
C ASP A 49 2.26 8.67 0.60
N LYS A 50 1.60 7.52 0.78
CA LYS A 50 1.08 7.08 2.08
C LYS A 50 2.19 6.93 3.12
N ASP A 51 3.40 6.51 2.72
CA ASP A 51 4.46 6.16 3.66
C ASP A 51 5.19 7.41 4.18
N ARG A 52 5.02 8.56 3.52
CA ARG A 52 5.51 9.86 3.98
C ARG A 52 4.99 10.20 5.39
N ARG A 53 3.85 9.65 5.82
CA ARG A 53 3.30 9.91 7.16
C ARG A 53 4.17 9.33 8.29
N TRP A 54 4.98 8.34 7.99
CA TRP A 54 5.90 7.72 8.95
C TRP A 54 7.28 8.38 8.97
N GLY A 55 7.50 9.40 8.14
CA GLY A 55 8.80 10.03 7.96
C GLY A 55 9.84 9.11 7.33
N GLY A 56 11.12 9.42 7.56
CA GLY A 56 12.24 8.61 7.09
C GLY A 56 12.53 8.74 5.58
N GLU A 57 13.17 7.72 5.03
CA GLU A 57 13.46 7.59 3.60
C GLU A 57 12.52 6.59 2.93
N LYS A 58 12.31 6.76 1.62
CA LYS A 58 11.51 5.82 0.84
C LYS A 58 12.25 4.49 0.68
N ASP A 59 11.75 3.46 1.36
CA ASP A 59 12.31 2.11 1.43
C ASP A 59 12.27 1.35 0.08
N GLU A 60 11.26 1.64 -0.77
CA GLU A 60 11.03 0.98 -2.06
C GLU A 60 11.15 1.97 -3.21
N ARG A 61 12.01 1.72 -4.20
CA ARG A 61 12.24 2.60 -5.36
C ARG A 61 12.14 1.83 -6.68
N VAL A 62 11.69 2.49 -7.75
CA VAL A 62 11.70 1.89 -9.10
C VAL A 62 13.13 1.80 -9.64
N LEU A 63 13.47 0.69 -10.28
CA LEU A 63 14.70 0.52 -11.05
C LEU A 63 14.44 1.01 -12.49
N ARG A 64 14.55 2.32 -12.69
CA ARG A 64 14.16 3.00 -13.93
C ARG A 64 14.79 2.40 -15.19
N GLU A 65 16.07 2.08 -15.12
CA GLU A 65 16.84 1.55 -16.27
C GLU A 65 16.39 0.16 -16.70
N ASP A 66 15.72 -0.58 -15.81
CA ASP A 66 15.25 -1.94 -16.04
C ASP A 66 13.75 -2.00 -16.36
N VAL A 67 13.08 -0.85 -16.52
CA VAL A 67 11.67 -0.80 -16.91
C VAL A 67 11.52 -1.27 -18.36
N VAL A 68 10.71 -2.31 -18.56
CA VAL A 68 10.33 -2.80 -19.89
C VAL A 68 8.97 -2.20 -20.22
N HIS A 69 8.88 -1.41 -21.28
CA HIS A 69 7.62 -0.82 -21.73
C HIS A 69 7.38 -1.08 -23.23
N GLN A 70 6.37 -1.89 -23.52
CA GLN A 70 5.99 -2.33 -24.85
C GLN A 70 4.48 -2.27 -25.02
N ARG A 71 3.99 -2.46 -26.25
CA ARG A 71 2.56 -2.34 -26.59
C ARG A 71 1.65 -3.28 -25.81
N GLU A 72 2.12 -4.49 -25.51
CA GLU A 72 1.32 -5.56 -24.91
C GLU A 72 1.67 -5.83 -23.45
N ARG A 73 2.74 -5.20 -22.94
CA ARG A 73 3.21 -5.39 -21.58
C ARG A 73 4.05 -4.23 -21.07
N THR A 74 3.98 -4.03 -19.77
CA THR A 74 4.86 -3.13 -19.02
C THR A 74 5.31 -3.84 -17.75
N LEU A 75 6.63 -3.97 -17.58
CA LEU A 75 7.25 -4.50 -16.36
C LEU A 75 7.94 -3.36 -15.64
N ILE A 76 7.53 -3.09 -14.40
CA ILE A 76 8.11 -2.04 -13.57
C ILE A 76 8.80 -2.69 -12.36
N PRO A 77 10.13 -2.88 -12.40
CA PRO A 77 10.88 -3.38 -11.27
C PRO A 77 10.99 -2.35 -10.15
N THR A 78 10.86 -2.80 -8.91
CA THR A 78 11.16 -2.04 -7.70
C THR A 78 12.17 -2.78 -6.84
N LEU A 79 12.98 -2.02 -6.12
CA LEU A 79 13.97 -2.50 -5.16
C LEU A 79 13.62 -1.98 -3.77
N ILE A 80 13.49 -2.90 -2.82
CA ILE A 80 13.42 -2.63 -1.39
C ILE A 80 14.80 -2.93 -0.82
N ARG A 81 15.40 -1.95 -0.12
CA ARG A 81 16.72 -2.14 0.52
C ARG A 81 16.65 -2.49 2.00
N ARG A 82 15.49 -2.30 2.63
CA ARG A 82 15.31 -2.59 4.05
C ARG A 82 15.43 -4.09 4.34
N GLY A 83 16.09 -4.42 5.46
CA GLY A 83 16.30 -5.81 5.89
C GLY A 83 17.18 -6.59 4.91
N ARG A 84 16.73 -7.78 4.51
CA ARG A 84 17.44 -8.65 3.55
C ARG A 84 17.22 -8.28 2.07
N GLY A 85 16.55 -7.14 1.84
CA GLY A 85 16.21 -6.64 0.52
C GLY A 85 15.21 -7.49 -0.26
N ALA A 86 14.58 -6.87 -1.25
CA ALA A 86 13.70 -7.55 -2.19
C ALA A 86 13.61 -6.83 -3.53
N VAL A 87 13.55 -7.58 -4.62
CA VAL A 87 13.06 -7.08 -5.90
C VAL A 87 11.59 -7.48 -6.08
N LYS A 88 10.75 -6.53 -6.50
CA LYS A 88 9.39 -6.81 -6.96
C LYS A 88 9.24 -6.37 -8.41
N ILE A 89 8.64 -7.20 -9.25
CA ILE A 89 8.30 -6.83 -10.63
C ILE A 89 6.79 -6.63 -10.71
N PHE A 90 6.36 -5.40 -10.93
CA PHE A 90 4.96 -5.12 -11.25
C PHE A 90 4.74 -5.45 -12.73
N ALA A 91 3.98 -6.51 -12.97
CA ALA A 91 3.76 -7.08 -14.30
C ALA A 91 2.38 -6.72 -14.83
N PHE A 92 2.32 -5.71 -15.70
CA PHE A 92 1.12 -5.32 -16.44
C PHE A 92 1.17 -5.93 -17.83
N GLY A 93 0.21 -6.77 -18.20
CA GLY A 93 0.21 -7.42 -19.52
C GLY A 93 -0.66 -8.66 -19.56
N PHE A 94 -0.75 -9.28 -20.74
CA PHE A 94 -1.54 -10.48 -20.95
C PHE A 94 -0.90 -11.73 -20.31
N PRO A 95 -1.73 -12.73 -19.89
CA PRO A 95 -1.35 -13.74 -18.91
C PRO A 95 -0.17 -14.64 -19.29
N ASP A 96 -0.10 -15.05 -20.55
CA ASP A 96 0.61 -16.27 -20.93
C ASP A 96 2.13 -16.07 -21.04
N SER A 97 2.61 -14.83 -21.15
CA SER A 97 4.05 -14.51 -21.26
C SER A 97 4.57 -13.54 -20.20
N VAL A 98 3.71 -12.67 -19.65
CA VAL A 98 4.17 -11.57 -18.79
C VAL A 98 4.76 -12.06 -17.46
N VAL A 99 4.25 -13.18 -16.93
CA VAL A 99 4.69 -13.73 -15.64
C VAL A 99 6.06 -14.37 -15.73
N ASP A 100 6.32 -15.13 -16.78
CA ASP A 100 7.61 -15.81 -16.97
C ASP A 100 8.72 -14.79 -17.20
N GLU A 101 8.47 -13.80 -18.05
CA GLU A 101 9.40 -12.69 -18.26
C GLU A 101 9.65 -11.87 -16.99
N ALA A 102 8.59 -11.57 -16.22
CA ALA A 102 8.72 -10.90 -14.95
C ALA A 102 9.53 -11.72 -13.94
N THR A 103 9.37 -13.05 -13.94
CA THR A 103 10.10 -13.95 -13.05
C THR A 103 11.59 -14.00 -13.40
N GLU A 104 11.92 -14.10 -14.70
CA GLU A 104 13.29 -14.06 -15.17
C GLU A 104 13.95 -12.71 -14.85
N LEU A 105 13.25 -11.60 -15.08
CA LEU A 105 13.73 -10.27 -14.73
C LEU A 105 13.94 -10.13 -13.22
N ALA A 106 13.01 -10.63 -12.40
CA ALA A 106 13.13 -10.60 -10.94
C ALA A 106 14.38 -11.33 -10.45
N ALA A 107 14.66 -12.52 -10.99
CA ALA A 107 15.84 -13.31 -10.64
C ALA A 107 17.15 -12.61 -11.05
N LYS A 108 17.21 -12.06 -12.27
CA LYS A 108 18.38 -11.31 -12.77
C LYS A 108 18.67 -10.10 -11.89
N LEU A 109 17.64 -9.33 -11.55
CA LEU A 109 17.79 -8.14 -10.71
C LEU A 109 18.11 -8.48 -9.25
N ALA A 110 17.54 -9.56 -8.72
CA ALA A 110 17.86 -10.02 -7.38
C ALA A 110 19.34 -10.39 -7.25
N ALA A 111 19.89 -11.10 -8.25
CA ALA A 111 21.31 -11.43 -8.32
C ALA A 111 22.20 -10.17 -8.48
N ARG A 112 21.80 -9.23 -9.36
CA ARG A 112 22.55 -7.98 -9.58
C ARG A 112 22.63 -7.10 -8.34
N HIS A 113 21.56 -7.04 -7.57
CA HIS A 113 21.44 -6.17 -6.39
C HIS A 113 21.73 -6.89 -5.06
N ASP A 114 22.14 -8.16 -5.10
CA ASP A 114 22.45 -8.99 -3.93
C ASP A 114 21.33 -9.00 -2.87
N VAL A 115 20.09 -9.22 -3.33
CA VAL A 115 18.92 -9.32 -2.43
C VAL A 115 18.38 -10.74 -2.34
N VAL A 116 17.85 -11.09 -1.17
CA VAL A 116 17.43 -12.47 -0.87
C VAL A 116 16.06 -12.81 -1.45
N ASN A 117 15.23 -11.80 -1.74
CA ASN A 117 13.85 -12.02 -2.18
C ASN A 117 13.60 -11.48 -3.59
N ALA A 118 12.92 -12.27 -4.40
CA ALA A 118 12.40 -11.88 -5.71
C ALA A 118 10.90 -12.20 -5.76
N ARG A 119 10.07 -11.24 -6.21
CA ARG A 119 8.60 -11.40 -6.28
C ARG A 119 8.05 -10.80 -7.56
N VAL A 120 6.99 -11.41 -8.09
CA VAL A 120 6.18 -10.84 -9.16
C VAL A 120 4.86 -10.38 -8.56
N VAL A 121 4.48 -9.13 -8.82
CA VAL A 121 3.19 -8.56 -8.48
C VAL A 121 2.40 -8.42 -9.77
N ARG A 122 1.38 -9.27 -9.93
CA ARG A 122 0.49 -9.26 -11.08
C ARG A 122 -0.88 -8.70 -10.67
N PRO A 123 -1.23 -7.49 -11.12
CA PRO A 123 -2.59 -6.98 -10.97
C PRO A 123 -3.56 -7.88 -11.77
N LEU A 124 -4.71 -8.19 -11.18
CA LEU A 124 -5.75 -9.01 -11.79
C LEU A 124 -7.06 -8.22 -11.81
N GLY A 125 -7.78 -8.28 -12.93
CA GLY A 125 -9.08 -7.63 -13.06
C GLY A 125 -10.17 -8.34 -12.25
N ALA A 126 -11.24 -7.61 -11.92
CA ALA A 126 -12.35 -8.13 -11.12
C ALA A 126 -13.03 -9.38 -11.74
N GLY A 127 -12.98 -9.52 -13.07
CA GLY A 127 -13.52 -10.67 -13.80
C GLY A 127 -12.60 -11.90 -13.87
N THR A 128 -11.45 -11.90 -13.17
CA THR A 128 -10.52 -13.04 -13.19
C THR A 128 -11.15 -14.25 -12.51
N ALA A 129 -11.24 -15.38 -13.22
CA ALA A 129 -11.73 -16.62 -12.63
C ALA A 129 -10.71 -17.19 -11.63
N HIS A 130 -11.18 -17.53 -10.42
CA HIS A 130 -10.38 -18.14 -9.34
C HIS A 130 -9.06 -17.40 -9.01
N PRO A 131 -9.10 -16.10 -8.67
CA PRO A 131 -7.89 -15.35 -8.41
C PRO A 131 -7.21 -15.85 -7.13
N ARG A 132 -5.89 -16.07 -7.19
CA ARG A 132 -5.05 -16.30 -6.01
C ARG A 132 -4.23 -15.05 -5.71
N GLY A 133 -4.41 -14.47 -4.53
CA GLY A 133 -3.67 -13.28 -4.10
C GLY A 133 -4.47 -12.39 -3.15
N THR A 134 -3.99 -11.16 -2.98
CA THR A 134 -4.62 -10.17 -2.12
C THR A 134 -5.67 -9.38 -2.90
N ARG A 135 -6.88 -9.25 -2.33
CA ARG A 135 -7.95 -8.44 -2.91
C ARG A 135 -7.72 -6.96 -2.61
N ILE A 136 -7.79 -6.12 -3.63
CA ILE A 136 -7.86 -4.67 -3.47
C ILE A 136 -9.34 -4.29 -3.32
N GLN A 137 -9.69 -3.63 -2.22
CA GLN A 137 -11.03 -3.08 -2.00
C GLN A 137 -10.94 -1.57 -2.01
N LEU A 138 -11.80 -0.93 -2.79
CA LEU A 138 -11.95 0.52 -2.84
C LEU A 138 -13.34 0.86 -2.35
N LYS A 139 -13.43 1.85 -1.46
CA LYS A 139 -14.70 2.33 -0.92
C LYS A 139 -14.76 3.84 -1.09
N ASP A 140 -15.86 4.27 -1.69
CA ASP A 140 -16.27 5.67 -1.66
C ASP A 140 -17.17 5.87 -0.44
N PHE A 141 -16.73 6.74 0.48
CA PHE A 141 -17.44 7.03 1.72
C PHE A 141 -18.58 8.04 1.53
N THR A 142 -18.74 8.63 0.34
CA THR A 142 -19.75 9.65 0.04
C THR A 142 -21.02 9.08 -0.60
N THR A 143 -20.93 7.92 -1.26
CA THR A 143 -22.01 7.37 -2.07
C THR A 143 -22.95 6.43 -1.31
N ASN A 144 -22.55 5.93 -0.14
CA ASN A 144 -23.37 5.06 0.69
C ASN A 144 -23.16 5.34 2.18
N ALA A 145 -24.21 5.78 2.87
CA ALA A 145 -24.18 5.93 4.31
C ALA A 145 -23.92 4.58 4.97
N CYS A 146 -22.91 4.51 5.82
CA CYS A 146 -22.73 3.36 6.70
C CYS A 146 -23.65 3.55 7.90
N PRO A 147 -24.44 2.53 8.29
CA PRO A 147 -25.18 2.61 9.55
C PRO A 147 -24.19 2.83 10.69
N ALA A 148 -24.63 3.55 11.72
CA ALA A 148 -23.84 3.68 12.94
C ALA A 148 -23.62 2.28 13.54
N PRO A 149 -22.41 1.97 14.04
CA PRO A 149 -22.16 0.70 14.70
C PRO A 149 -22.99 0.60 15.98
N ASP A 150 -23.35 -0.63 16.35
CA ASP A 150 -23.87 -0.90 17.69
C ASP A 150 -22.71 -0.80 18.68
N GLY A 151 -22.71 0.22 19.53
CA GLY A 151 -21.68 0.47 20.55
C GLY A 151 -20.74 1.63 20.25
N GLN A 152 -19.83 1.88 21.19
CA GLN A 152 -18.92 3.01 21.11
C GLN A 152 -17.65 2.65 20.34
N VAL A 153 -17.28 3.53 19.43
CA VAL A 153 -16.00 3.54 18.73
C VAL A 153 -15.41 4.93 18.93
N LEU A 154 -14.38 5.02 19.76
CA LEU A 154 -13.77 6.29 20.16
C LEU A 154 -12.26 6.25 19.87
N PRO A 155 -11.60 7.40 19.68
CA PRO A 155 -10.15 7.47 19.72
C PRO A 155 -9.61 6.80 20.99
N VAL A 156 -8.48 6.08 20.89
CA VAL A 156 -7.87 5.41 22.06
C VAL A 156 -7.67 6.39 23.21
N THR A 157 -7.26 7.63 22.92
CA THR A 157 -7.02 8.70 23.89
C THR A 157 -8.26 9.18 24.63
N ASP A 158 -9.45 8.88 24.11
CA ASP A 158 -10.72 9.39 24.65
C ASP A 158 -11.39 8.37 25.59
N TRP A 159 -10.84 7.14 25.68
CA TRP A 159 -11.26 6.14 26.66
C TRP A 159 -10.67 6.42 28.06
N PRO A 160 -11.25 5.89 29.15
CA PRO A 160 -10.64 5.97 30.49
C PRO A 160 -9.22 5.38 30.49
N THR A 161 -8.31 5.95 31.30
CA THR A 161 -6.90 5.54 31.35
C THR A 161 -6.71 4.02 31.53
N ALA A 162 -7.51 3.38 32.39
CA ALA A 162 -7.46 1.93 32.60
C ALA A 162 -7.71 1.14 31.30
N VAL A 163 -8.60 1.62 30.43
CA VAL A 163 -8.88 1.01 29.12
C VAL A 163 -7.73 1.30 28.15
N GLN A 164 -7.18 2.51 28.16
CA GLN A 164 -6.04 2.87 27.30
C GLN A 164 -4.83 1.96 27.55
N GLU A 165 -4.57 1.62 28.82
CA GLU A 165 -3.48 0.72 29.24
C GLU A 165 -3.63 -0.70 28.66
N THR A 166 -4.85 -1.12 28.29
CA THR A 166 -5.09 -2.42 27.64
C THR A 166 -4.71 -2.46 26.15
N PHE A 167 -4.39 -1.31 25.55
CA PHE A 167 -4.02 -1.27 24.13
C PHE A 167 -2.67 -1.96 23.86
N ALA A 168 -1.71 -1.85 24.78
CA ALA A 168 -0.40 -2.49 24.63
C ALA A 168 -0.49 -4.03 24.54
N PRO A 169 -1.14 -4.76 25.48
CA PRO A 169 -1.31 -6.21 25.35
C PRO A 169 -2.18 -6.61 24.15
N PHE A 170 -3.19 -5.82 23.78
CA PHE A 170 -3.93 -6.01 22.52
C PHE A 170 -2.99 -5.95 21.31
N ALA A 171 -2.13 -4.93 21.23
CA ALA A 171 -1.22 -4.72 20.12
C ALA A 171 -0.18 -5.84 20.00
N GLU A 172 0.32 -6.36 21.12
CA GLU A 172 1.20 -7.53 21.16
C GLU A 172 0.50 -8.79 20.65
N THR A 173 -0.75 -9.00 21.06
CA THR A 173 -1.56 -10.13 20.60
C THR A 173 -1.80 -10.05 19.08
N MET A 174 -2.04 -8.83 18.56
CA MET A 174 -2.27 -8.53 17.15
C MET A 174 -0.98 -8.11 16.40
N ALA A 175 0.18 -8.61 16.83
CA ALA A 175 1.47 -8.25 16.21
C ALA A 175 1.55 -8.60 14.72
N GLY A 176 0.90 -9.71 14.30
CA GLY A 176 0.83 -10.14 12.91
C GLY A 176 0.13 -9.14 11.98
N ASP A 177 -0.82 -8.38 12.53
CA ASP A 177 -1.59 -7.35 11.81
C ASP A 177 -0.91 -5.96 11.88
N GLY A 178 0.28 -5.88 12.49
CA GLY A 178 1.10 -4.67 12.53
C GLY A 178 0.79 -3.72 13.69
N LEU A 179 -0.01 -4.13 14.68
CA LEU A 179 -0.45 -3.25 15.75
C LEU A 179 0.68 -2.86 16.71
N VAL A 180 1.72 -3.69 16.87
CA VAL A 180 2.94 -3.30 17.62
C VAL A 180 3.63 -2.08 16.99
N PHE A 181 3.74 -2.07 15.65
CA PHE A 181 4.31 -0.94 14.94
C PHE A 181 3.43 0.30 15.13
N LEU A 182 2.10 0.16 14.95
CA LEU A 182 1.16 1.26 15.15
C LEU A 182 1.26 1.83 16.58
N HIS A 183 1.27 0.97 17.60
CA HIS A 183 1.39 1.37 18.99
C HIS A 183 2.67 2.17 19.24
N THR A 184 3.80 1.75 18.64
CA THR A 184 5.06 2.50 18.72
C THR A 184 4.93 3.91 18.13
N GLN A 185 4.22 4.04 16.99
CA GLN A 185 3.99 5.35 16.35
C GLN A 185 3.03 6.23 17.18
N MET A 186 2.03 5.63 17.85
CA MET A 186 1.14 6.32 18.79
C MET A 186 1.92 6.92 19.96
N GLN A 187 2.79 6.13 20.59
CA GLN A 187 3.62 6.59 21.71
C GLN A 187 4.60 7.70 21.30
N ALA A 188 5.05 7.69 20.05
CA ALA A 188 5.89 8.74 19.50
C ALA A 188 5.13 10.03 19.11
N GLY A 189 3.78 10.04 19.18
CA GLY A 189 2.96 11.16 18.70
C GLY A 189 3.05 11.39 17.19
N GLN A 190 3.40 10.35 16.43
CA GLN A 190 3.69 10.43 14.99
C GLN A 190 2.55 9.90 14.11
N CYS A 191 1.39 9.59 14.70
CA CYS A 191 0.25 9.08 13.97
C CYS A 191 -1.03 9.86 14.28
N GLY A 192 -1.93 9.93 13.30
CA GLY A 192 -3.29 10.43 13.52
C GLY A 192 -4.10 9.54 14.48
N PRO A 193 -5.38 9.87 14.69
CA PRO A 193 -6.22 9.16 15.65
C PRO A 193 -6.36 7.67 15.28
N VAL A 194 -6.20 6.83 16.28
CA VAL A 194 -6.52 5.40 16.23
C VAL A 194 -7.82 5.21 16.99
N LEU A 195 -8.80 4.59 16.35
CA LEU A 195 -10.09 4.30 16.96
C LEU A 195 -10.08 2.90 17.55
N ALA A 196 -10.69 2.73 18.71
CA ALA A 196 -10.84 1.44 19.37
C ALA A 196 -12.29 1.20 19.81
N THR A 197 -12.63 -0.08 19.88
CA THR A 197 -13.85 -0.57 20.52
C THR A 197 -13.47 -1.49 21.68
N VAL A 198 -14.35 -1.51 22.68
CA VAL A 198 -14.06 -2.04 24.02
C VAL A 198 -15.19 -2.95 24.47
N ILE A 199 -14.85 -4.08 25.08
CA ILE A 199 -15.76 -4.98 25.77
C ILE A 199 -15.21 -5.21 27.17
N GLU A 200 -16.05 -5.10 28.20
CA GLU A 200 -15.66 -5.30 29.61
C GLU A 200 -14.38 -4.53 29.99
N ASP A 201 -14.30 -3.25 29.59
CA ASP A 201 -13.16 -2.35 29.82
C ASP A 201 -11.82 -2.77 29.17
N HIS A 202 -11.85 -3.70 28.20
CA HIS A 202 -10.68 -4.11 27.42
C HIS A 202 -10.84 -3.77 25.93
N VAL A 203 -9.77 -3.26 25.31
CA VAL A 203 -9.71 -3.08 23.86
C VAL A 203 -9.78 -4.43 23.16
N VAL A 204 -10.78 -4.62 22.32
CA VAL A 204 -10.99 -5.86 21.53
C VAL A 204 -10.87 -5.65 20.03
N GLY A 205 -10.82 -4.40 19.57
CA GLY A 205 -10.61 -4.09 18.17
C GLY A 205 -10.10 -2.67 17.98
N ALA A 206 -9.28 -2.48 16.95
CA ALA A 206 -8.70 -1.19 16.64
C ALA A 206 -8.59 -0.98 15.13
N ILE A 207 -8.76 0.28 14.72
CA ILE A 207 -8.53 0.74 13.35
C ILE A 207 -7.81 2.09 13.34
N GLY A 208 -6.76 2.20 12.54
CA GLY A 208 -6.11 3.49 12.32
C GLY A 208 -4.68 3.39 11.78
N PRO A 209 -4.01 4.54 11.60
CA PRO A 209 -4.53 5.88 11.86
C PRO A 209 -5.61 6.30 10.86
N MET A 210 -6.52 7.16 11.27
CA MET A 210 -7.59 7.71 10.42
C MET A 210 -7.18 8.99 9.67
N ASP A 211 -5.89 9.07 9.30
CA ASP A 211 -5.35 10.21 8.55
C ASP A 211 -5.96 10.31 7.14
N VAL A 212 -6.40 11.51 6.77
CA VAL A 212 -6.87 11.84 5.42
C VAL A 212 -5.85 12.75 4.76
N ARG A 213 -5.45 12.40 3.52
CA ARG A 213 -4.53 13.20 2.71
C ARG A 213 -5.06 13.34 1.28
N PRO A 214 -4.70 14.42 0.56
CA PRO A 214 -5.03 14.52 -0.86
C PRO A 214 -4.29 13.45 -1.66
N ASP A 215 -4.96 12.86 -2.63
CA ASP A 215 -4.36 11.99 -3.66
C ASP A 215 -3.66 12.80 -4.76
N ALA A 216 -3.22 12.13 -5.82
CA ALA A 216 -2.51 12.76 -6.94
C ALA A 216 -3.32 13.81 -7.72
N ILE A 217 -4.66 13.81 -7.59
CA ILE A 217 -5.55 14.80 -8.22
C ILE A 217 -6.20 15.73 -7.20
N GLY A 218 -5.73 15.70 -5.94
CA GLY A 218 -6.18 16.57 -4.86
C GLY A 218 -7.45 16.10 -4.15
N ARG A 219 -7.97 14.91 -4.44
CA ARG A 219 -9.16 14.39 -3.75
C ARG A 219 -8.80 13.85 -2.37
N PRO A 220 -9.64 14.07 -1.34
CA PRO A 220 -9.42 13.49 -0.02
C PRO A 220 -9.42 11.96 -0.07
N GLN A 221 -8.36 11.35 0.44
CA GLN A 221 -8.20 9.90 0.54
C GLN A 221 -7.89 9.52 1.99
N LEU A 222 -8.65 8.57 2.54
CA LEU A 222 -8.30 7.92 3.79
C LEU A 222 -7.07 7.04 3.56
N MET A 223 -5.97 7.33 4.25
CA MET A 223 -4.72 6.59 4.12
C MET A 223 -4.87 5.17 4.67
N PRO A 224 -4.20 4.14 4.13
CA PRO A 224 -4.37 2.76 4.56
C PRO A 224 -4.28 2.58 6.08
N GLN A 225 -5.21 1.84 6.67
CA GLN A 225 -5.28 1.64 8.12
C GLN A 225 -4.68 0.28 8.50
N TYR A 226 -4.11 0.20 9.69
CA TYR A 226 -4.02 -1.07 10.41
C TYR A 226 -5.41 -1.37 10.98
N PHE A 227 -5.79 -2.64 10.94
CA PHE A 227 -7.09 -3.10 11.40
C PHE A 227 -6.93 -4.48 12.03
N ALA A 228 -7.42 -4.64 13.25
CA ALA A 228 -7.44 -5.93 13.93
C ALA A 228 -8.60 -6.02 14.91
N VAL A 229 -9.07 -7.24 15.13
CA VAL A 229 -10.09 -7.62 16.10
C VAL A 229 -9.62 -8.92 16.76
N LEU A 230 -9.71 -9.00 18.09
CA LEU A 230 -9.37 -10.20 18.87
C LEU A 230 -10.27 -11.40 18.53
#